data_AF-A0A7X8B9N2-F1
#
_entry.id   AF-A0A7X8B9N2-F1
#
_cell.length_a   1.000
_cell.length_b   1.000
_cell.length_c   1.000
_cell.angle_alpha   90.00
_cell.angle_beta   90.00
_cell.angle_gamma   90.00
#
_symmetry.space_group_name_H-M   'P 1'
#
loop_
_entity.id
_entity.type
_entity.pdbx_description
1 polymer ?
#
loop_
_entity_poly.entity_id
_entity_poly.type
_entity_poly.pdbx_seq_one_letter_code
_entity_poly.pdbx_strand_id
1 'polypeptide(L)'
;MEQRMAVAAVAEAAAGVERAQALLEATVVLAREAGATWAQIGDAAGMSRQSAHERWGCIPRRGCPRTDCGCPDHAVDACDCGHGPGRGRRRPVEVRLVEPTEADRP
;
A
#
# COMPACT_ATOMS: atom_id res chain seq x y z
N MET A 1 22.80 43.95 9.07
CA MET A 1 23.63 42.79 8.66
C MET A 1 23.13 41.51 9.32
N GLU A 2 22.88 41.54 10.64
CA GLU A 2 22.35 40.42 11.44
C GLU A 2 21.06 39.78 10.87
N GLN A 3 20.04 40.58 10.54
CA GLN A 3 18.78 40.10 9.97
C GLN A 3 18.97 39.28 8.67
N ARG A 4 19.90 39.70 7.81
CA ARG A 4 20.14 39.02 6.52
C ARG A 4 20.81 37.65 6.74
N MET A 5 21.68 37.54 7.75
CA MET A 5 22.28 36.27 8.15
C MET A 5 21.25 35.33 8.78
N ALA A 6 20.36 35.86 9.62
CA ALA A 6 19.27 35.07 10.21
C ALA A 6 18.33 34.50 9.13
N VAL A 7 17.94 35.31 8.14
CA VAL A 7 17.12 34.84 7.01
C VAL A 7 17.87 33.81 6.16
N ALA A 8 19.18 33.99 5.92
CA ALA A 8 19.98 33.02 5.20
C ALA A 8 20.06 31.66 5.92
N ALA A 9 20.22 31.67 7.26
CA ALA A 9 20.23 30.46 8.06
C ALA A 9 18.87 29.71 8.02
N VAL A 10 17.75 30.44 8.00
CA VAL A 10 16.41 29.84 7.80
C VAL A 10 16.31 29.18 6.42
N ALA A 11 16.80 29.83 5.37
CA ALA A 11 16.78 29.27 4.02
C ALA A 11 17.63 27.99 3.92
N GLU A 12 18.78 27.96 4.58
CA GLU A 12 19.63 26.76 4.65
C GLU A 12 18.94 25.61 5.39
N ALA A 13 18.32 25.91 6.54
CA ALA A 13 17.56 24.93 7.31
C ALA A 13 16.37 24.37 6.51
N ALA A 14 15.64 25.23 5.81
CA ALA A 14 14.54 24.82 4.93
C ALA A 14 15.03 23.89 3.82
N ALA A 15 16.16 24.19 3.18
CA ALA A 15 16.76 23.31 2.19
C ALA A 15 17.16 21.95 2.78
N GLY A 16 17.57 21.92 4.05
CA GLY A 16 17.82 20.68 4.79
C GLY A 16 16.56 19.83 4.98
N VAL A 17 15.44 20.46 5.35
CA VAL A 17 14.13 19.80 5.49
C VAL A 17 13.66 19.21 4.16
N GLU A 18 13.74 19.96 3.07
CA GLU A 18 13.35 19.50 1.73
C GLU A 18 14.14 18.24 1.32
N ARG A 19 15.47 18.23 1.54
CA ARG A 19 16.31 17.05 1.26
C ARG A 19 15.92 15.84 2.10
N ALA A 20 15.63 16.04 3.38
CA ALA A 20 15.22 14.96 4.27
C ALA A 20 13.84 14.40 3.88
N GLN A 21 12.90 15.26 3.47
CA GLN A 21 11.59 14.85 2.99
C GLN A 21 11.68 14.04 1.69
N ALA A 22 12.49 14.47 0.73
CA ALA A 22 12.73 13.73 -0.51
C ALA A 22 13.32 12.34 -0.24
N LEU A 23 14.28 12.23 0.69
CA LEU A 23 14.85 10.95 1.10
C LEU A 23 13.81 10.04 1.77
N LEU A 24 12.96 10.60 2.65
CA LEU A 24 11.88 9.85 3.28
C LEU A 24 10.92 9.28 2.23
N GLU A 25 10.53 10.09 1.25
CA GLU A 25 9.62 9.66 0.18
C GLU A 25 10.22 8.55 -0.69
N ALA A 26 11.49 8.69 -1.08
CA ALA A 26 12.21 7.62 -1.79
C ALA A 26 12.26 6.32 -0.97
N THR A 27 12.49 6.42 0.34
CA THR A 27 12.52 5.26 1.24
C THR A 27 11.14 4.61 1.39
N VAL A 28 10.07 5.41 1.43
CA VAL A 28 8.69 4.89 1.44
C VAL A 28 8.39 4.12 0.16
N VAL A 29 8.83 4.60 -1.00
CA VAL A 29 8.70 3.86 -2.27
C VAL A 29 9.38 2.51 -2.18
N LEU A 30 10.64 2.47 -1.75
CA LEU A 30 11.39 1.21 -1.59
C LEU A 30 10.71 0.26 -0.59
N ALA A 31 10.22 0.77 0.53
CA ALA A 31 9.48 -0.03 1.50
C ALA A 31 8.20 -0.63 0.90
N ARG A 32 7.46 0.14 0.09
CA ARG A 32 6.26 -0.34 -0.61
C ARG A 32 6.57 -1.38 -1.67
N GLU A 33 7.66 -1.21 -2.40
CA GLU A 33 8.18 -2.22 -3.34
C GLU A 33 8.68 -3.49 -2.64
N ALA A 34 9.19 -3.38 -1.42
CA ALA A 34 9.52 -4.52 -0.57
C ALA A 34 8.28 -5.20 0.06
N GLY A 35 7.08 -4.69 -0.21
CA GLY A 35 5.83 -5.25 0.31
C GLY A 35 5.44 -4.75 1.69
N ALA A 36 5.98 -3.64 2.19
CA ALA A 36 5.53 -3.08 3.46
C ALA A 36 4.08 -2.56 3.38
N THR A 37 3.35 -2.73 4.48
CA THR A 37 1.99 -2.17 4.65
C THR A 37 2.04 -0.70 5.06
N TRP A 38 0.95 0.03 4.82
CA TRP A 38 0.82 1.41 5.32
C TRP A 38 0.87 1.51 6.85
N ALA A 39 0.54 0.42 7.58
CA ALA A 39 0.64 0.41 9.03
C ALA A 39 2.10 0.38 9.48
N GLN A 40 2.91 -0.50 8.89
CA GLN A 40 4.36 -0.59 9.17
C GLN A 40 5.11 0.68 8.78
N ILE A 41 4.77 1.26 7.63
CA ILE A 41 5.38 2.52 7.18
C ILE A 41 4.97 3.68 8.07
N GLY A 42 3.70 3.76 8.47
CA GLY A 42 3.22 4.79 9.40
C GLY A 42 3.95 4.71 10.74
N ASP A 43 4.02 3.52 11.33
CA ASP A 43 4.73 3.27 12.60
C ASP A 43 6.21 3.71 12.52
N ALA A 44 6.93 3.29 11.49
CA ALA A 44 8.32 3.67 11.26
C ALA A 44 8.52 5.19 11.04
N ALA A 45 7.53 5.86 10.43
CA ALA A 45 7.54 7.30 10.20
C ALA A 45 6.97 8.12 11.37
N GLY A 46 6.58 7.48 12.48
CA GLY A 46 5.99 8.15 13.64
C GLY A 46 4.59 8.72 13.41
N MET A 47 3.80 8.13 12.51
CA MET A 47 2.45 8.58 12.15
C MET A 47 1.43 7.45 12.07
N SER A 48 0.15 7.79 12.03
CA SER A 48 -0.90 6.79 11.86
C SER A 48 -0.87 6.15 10.47
N ARG A 49 -1.38 4.91 10.35
CA ARG A 49 -1.62 4.24 9.06
C ARG A 49 -2.45 5.11 8.11
N GLN A 50 -3.47 5.79 8.63
CA GLN A 50 -4.37 6.63 7.83
C GLN A 50 -3.64 7.85 7.27
N SER A 51 -2.83 8.51 8.10
CA SER A 51 -1.97 9.62 7.69
C SER A 51 -0.93 9.20 6.65
N ALA A 52 -0.32 8.03 6.83
CA ALA A 52 0.61 7.46 5.84
C ALA A 52 -0.11 7.16 4.51
N HIS A 53 -1.33 6.63 4.56
CA HIS A 53 -2.12 6.35 3.37
C HIS A 53 -2.58 7.62 2.65
N GLU A 54 -2.99 8.66 3.37
CA GLU A 54 -3.36 9.96 2.77
C GLU A 54 -2.17 10.60 2.07
N ARG A 55 -0.99 10.52 2.67
CA ARG A 55 0.23 11.13 2.12
C ARG A 55 0.79 10.34 0.93
N TRP A 56 0.80 9.01 1.00
CA TRP A 56 1.56 8.16 0.07
C TRP A 56 0.71 7.11 -0.66
N GLY A 57 -0.61 7.16 -0.51
CA GLY A 57 -1.53 6.10 -0.94
C GLY A 57 -1.50 5.76 -2.44
N CYS A 58 -0.97 6.66 -3.27
CA CYS A 58 -0.74 6.43 -4.70
C CYS A 58 0.43 5.47 -5.00
N ILE A 59 1.31 5.17 -4.04
CA ILE A 59 2.47 4.31 -4.26
C ILE A 59 2.04 2.82 -4.21
N PRO A 60 2.20 2.08 -5.32
CA PRO A 60 1.79 0.68 -5.39
C PRO A 60 2.65 -0.21 -4.48
N ARG A 61 2.04 -1.27 -3.95
CA ARG A 61 2.78 -2.36 -3.28
C ARG A 61 3.21 -3.36 -4.35
N ARG A 62 4.45 -3.87 -4.30
CA ARG A 62 4.79 -5.10 -5.04
C ARG A 62 4.43 -6.33 -4.20
N GLY A 63 3.94 -7.37 -4.87
CA GLY A 63 3.68 -8.70 -4.29
C GLY A 63 2.31 -8.85 -3.61
N CYS A 64 1.75 -10.06 -3.72
CA CYS A 64 0.53 -10.47 -3.02
C CYS A 64 0.81 -10.55 -1.50
N PRO A 65 -0.09 -10.05 -0.62
CA PRO A 65 0.12 -10.05 0.82
C PRO A 65 -0.06 -11.41 1.52
N ARG A 66 -0.20 -12.53 0.79
CA ARG A 66 -0.44 -13.87 1.37
C ARG A 66 0.76 -14.81 1.21
N THR A 67 1.02 -15.59 2.26
CA THR A 67 2.16 -16.52 2.40
C THR A 67 2.01 -17.83 1.60
N ASP A 68 0.85 -18.09 1.01
CA ASP A 68 0.48 -19.37 0.37
C ASP A 68 0.05 -19.22 -1.11
N CYS A 69 0.42 -18.12 -1.77
CA CYS A 69 0.15 -17.95 -3.20
C CYS A 69 1.34 -18.39 -4.06
N GLY A 70 1.10 -19.28 -5.03
CA GLY A 70 2.08 -19.80 -6.00
C GLY A 70 1.94 -19.24 -7.41
N CYS A 71 1.57 -17.96 -7.56
CA CYS A 71 1.31 -17.36 -8.88
C CYS A 71 2.62 -16.89 -9.55
N PRO A 72 2.91 -17.28 -10.80
CA PRO A 72 4.19 -17.00 -11.46
C PRO A 72 4.32 -15.59 -12.05
N ASP A 73 3.22 -14.88 -12.30
CA ASP A 73 3.26 -13.58 -13.00
C ASP A 73 2.44 -12.50 -12.29
N HIS A 74 3.14 -11.54 -11.70
CA HIS A 74 2.57 -10.42 -10.94
C HIS A 74 2.38 -9.17 -11.82
N ALA A 75 1.64 -9.31 -12.92
CA ALA A 75 1.09 -8.14 -13.59
C ALA A 75 -0.16 -7.67 -12.82
N VAL A 76 -0.17 -6.41 -12.36
CA VAL A 76 -1.24 -5.82 -11.54
C VAL A 76 -2.66 -5.98 -12.12
N ASP A 77 -2.75 -6.20 -13.44
CA ASP A 77 -4.01 -6.33 -14.18
C ASP A 77 -4.37 -7.78 -14.57
N ALA A 78 -3.48 -8.77 -14.36
CA ALA A 78 -3.66 -10.15 -14.82
C ALA A 78 -3.96 -11.16 -13.69
N CYS A 79 -4.09 -10.71 -12.43
CA CYS A 79 -4.36 -11.63 -11.34
C CYS A 79 -5.84 -12.04 -11.29
N ASP A 80 -6.09 -13.34 -11.53
CA ASP A 80 -7.42 -13.95 -11.39
C ASP A 80 -7.90 -14.02 -9.91
N CYS A 81 -7.04 -13.62 -8.97
CA CYS A 81 -7.27 -13.62 -7.53
C CYS A 81 -8.25 -12.54 -7.01
N GLY A 82 -8.85 -11.72 -7.88
CA GLY A 82 -10.02 -10.90 -7.52
C GLY A 82 -9.77 -9.75 -6.53
N HIS A 83 -8.55 -9.24 -6.43
CA HIS A 83 -8.19 -8.15 -5.51
C HIS A 83 -7.46 -7.01 -6.24
N GLY A 84 -8.16 -6.32 -7.14
CA GLY A 84 -7.75 -5.00 -7.65
C GLY A 84 -7.95 -3.88 -6.60
N PRO A 85 -7.47 -2.66 -6.85
CA PRO A 85 -7.40 -1.58 -5.88
C PRO A 85 -8.77 -0.91 -5.71
N GLY A 86 -9.69 -1.61 -5.06
CA GLY A 86 -11.02 -1.11 -4.78
C GLY A 86 -11.75 -2.13 -3.93
N ARG A 87 -12.26 -1.69 -2.77
CA ARG A 87 -12.94 -2.49 -1.74
C ARG A 87 -13.59 -3.74 -2.33
N GLY A 88 -13.06 -4.90 -1.96
CA GLY A 88 -13.44 -6.18 -2.53
C GLY A 88 -14.96 -6.34 -2.62
N ARG A 89 -15.47 -6.36 -3.85
CA ARG A 89 -16.65 -7.17 -4.11
C ARG A 89 -16.13 -8.59 -4.25
N ARG A 90 -16.43 -9.44 -3.25
CA ARG A 90 -16.41 -10.88 -3.51
C ARG A 90 -17.33 -11.09 -4.69
N ARG A 91 -16.84 -11.71 -5.77
CA ARG A 91 -17.74 -12.26 -6.77
C ARG A 91 -18.67 -13.19 -6.00
N PRO A 92 -20.00 -13.09 -6.10
CA PRO A 92 -20.86 -14.11 -5.53
C PRO A 92 -20.42 -15.42 -6.17
N VAL A 93 -19.99 -16.38 -5.36
CA VAL A 93 -19.90 -17.76 -5.85
C VAL A 93 -21.34 -18.11 -6.15
N GLU A 94 -21.72 -18.23 -7.42
CA GLU A 94 -22.98 -18.86 -7.77
C GLU A 94 -22.90 -20.31 -7.27
N VAL A 95 -23.45 -20.53 -6.07
CA VAL A 95 -23.67 -21.87 -5.55
C VAL A 95 -24.71 -22.48 -6.47
N ARG A 96 -24.27 -23.34 -7.38
CA ARG A 96 -25.16 -24.22 -8.11
C ARG A 96 -25.77 -25.16 -7.08
N LEU A 97 -26.97 -24.82 -6.59
CA LEU A 97 -27.79 -25.74 -5.82
C LEU A 97 -27.98 -26.98 -6.70
N VAL A 98 -27.36 -28.09 -6.29
CA VAL A 98 -27.64 -29.39 -6.89
C VAL A 98 -28.91 -29.84 -6.18
N GLU A 99 -30.03 -29.81 -6.90
CA GLU A 99 -31.32 -30.29 -6.39
C GLU A 99 -31.16 -31.77 -5.98
N PRO A 100 -31.58 -32.18 -4.76
CA PRO A 100 -31.46 -33.56 -4.34
C PRO A 100 -32.34 -34.44 -5.22
N THR A 101 -31.75 -35.52 -5.77
CA THR A 101 -32.49 -36.49 -6.58
C THR A 101 -33.33 -37.40 -5.69
N GLU A 102 -34.49 -37.84 -6.20
CA GLU A 102 -35.50 -38.72 -5.56
C GLU A 102 -34.98 -40.06 -4.97
N ALA A 103 -33.68 -40.35 -5.05
CA ALA A 103 -33.03 -41.53 -4.49
C ALA A 103 -32.64 -41.41 -2.99
N ASP A 104 -32.82 -40.24 -2.37
CA ASP A 104 -32.34 -39.95 -1.00
C ASP A 104 -33.48 -39.90 0.07
N ARG A 105 -34.65 -40.47 -0.20
CA ARG A 105 -35.75 -40.55 0.78
C ARG A 105 -35.87 -41.99 1.33
N PRO A 106 -35.94 -42.20 2.66
CA PRO A 106 -36.06 -43.53 3.27
C PRO A 106 -37.42 -44.20 3.00
#